data_AF-A0A653NKM9-F1
#
_entry.id   AF-A0A653NKM9-F1
#
_cell.length_a   1.000
_cell.length_b   1.000
_cell.length_c   1.000
_cell.angle_alpha   90.00
_cell.angle_beta   90.00
_cell.angle_gamma   90.00
#
_symmetry.space_group_name_H-M   'P 1'
#
loop_
_entity.id
_entity.type
_entity.pdbx_description
1 polymer ?
#
loop_
_entity_poly.entity_id
_entity_poly.type
_entity_poly.pdbx_seq_one_letter_code
_entity_poly.pdbx_strand_id
1 'polypeptide(L)'
;MITRRDAAQRLDIPPEMAARHGLPPTLTEGQLREIEDDPPPWLVQSRANRTGKKPVWVELVCSVCGHAETTRPKKWWPRFTFISCDHHQPSDLPPPLRGNHREEILGIGNRFVGWVDTPLD
;
A
#
# COMPACT_ATOMS: atom_id res chain seq x y z
N MET A 1 -18.61 5.73 11.08
CA MET A 1 -18.58 4.29 10.81
C MET A 1 -17.42 4.01 9.88
N ILE A 2 -16.66 2.96 10.13
CA ILE A 2 -15.48 2.53 9.39
C ILE A 2 -15.85 1.24 8.67
N THR A 3 -15.40 1.05 7.43
CA THR A 3 -15.66 -0.22 6.73
C THR A 3 -14.73 -1.31 7.22
N ARG A 4 -15.10 -2.58 7.01
CA ARG A 4 -14.21 -3.72 7.27
C ARG A 4 -12.88 -3.61 6.51
N ARG A 5 -12.90 -3.04 5.30
CA ARG A 5 -11.69 -2.84 4.50
C ARG A 5 -10.77 -1.82 5.17
N ASP A 6 -11.30 -0.71 5.66
CA ASP A 6 -10.52 0.32 6.34
C ASP A 6 -9.95 -0.21 7.66
N ALA A 7 -10.75 -0.97 8.41
CA ALA A 7 -10.25 -1.67 9.60
C ALA A 7 -9.15 -2.68 9.27
N ALA A 8 -9.25 -3.42 8.16
CA ALA A 8 -8.20 -4.33 7.72
C ALA A 8 -6.90 -3.59 7.36
N GLN A 9 -7.00 -2.40 6.76
CA GLN A 9 -5.84 -1.53 6.51
C GLN A 9 -5.19 -1.10 7.83
N ARG A 10 -5.99 -0.62 8.79
CA ARG A 10 -5.49 -0.11 10.08
C ARG A 10 -4.86 -1.19 10.96
N LEU A 11 -5.45 -2.38 10.97
CA LEU A 11 -4.92 -3.55 11.68
C LEU A 11 -3.72 -4.20 10.95
N ASP A 12 -3.41 -3.73 9.74
CA ASP A 12 -2.41 -4.24 8.81
C ASP A 12 -2.55 -5.75 8.56
N ILE A 13 -3.77 -6.15 8.15
CA ILE A 13 -4.15 -7.52 7.80
C ILE A 13 -4.86 -7.57 6.43
N PRO A 14 -4.85 -8.72 5.73
CA PRO A 14 -5.62 -8.87 4.50
C PRO A 14 -7.14 -8.76 4.74
N PRO A 15 -7.93 -8.20 3.81
CA PRO A 15 -9.39 -8.12 3.95
C PRO A 15 -10.04 -9.50 4.16
N GLU A 16 -9.47 -10.54 3.55
CA GLU A 16 -9.95 -11.92 3.67
C GLU A 16 -9.77 -12.44 5.09
N MET A 17 -8.69 -12.02 5.77
CA MET A 17 -8.44 -12.37 7.17
C MET A 17 -9.45 -11.66 8.08
N ALA A 18 -9.71 -10.37 7.86
CA ALA A 18 -10.74 -9.64 8.58
C ALA A 18 -12.12 -10.32 8.46
N ALA A 19 -12.50 -10.71 7.25
CA ALA A 19 -13.75 -11.44 7.02
C ALA A 19 -13.77 -12.83 7.69
N ARG A 20 -12.69 -13.60 7.56
CA ARG A 20 -12.59 -14.96 8.12
C ARG A 20 -12.67 -14.98 9.64
N HIS A 21 -12.13 -13.97 10.31
CA HIS A 21 -12.15 -13.86 11.77
C HIS A 21 -13.36 -13.06 12.30
N GLY A 22 -14.37 -12.79 11.45
CA GLY A 22 -15.66 -12.29 11.88
C GLY A 22 -15.74 -10.79 12.13
N LEU A 23 -14.82 -9.98 11.60
CA LEU A 23 -14.97 -8.52 11.68
C LEU A 23 -16.27 -8.11 10.95
N PRO A 24 -17.12 -7.26 11.54
CA PRO A 24 -18.38 -6.86 10.92
C PRO A 24 -18.14 -6.06 9.62
N PRO A 25 -19.13 -5.95 8.72
CA PRO A 25 -19.00 -5.16 7.48
C PRO A 25 -18.64 -3.69 7.75
N THR A 26 -19.14 -3.15 8.87
CA THR A 26 -18.80 -1.83 9.38
C THR A 26 -18.66 -1.89 10.89
N LEU A 27 -17.84 -1.01 11.47
CA LEU A 27 -17.59 -0.88 12.90
C LEU A 27 -17.40 0.60 13.26
N THR A 28 -17.54 0.92 14.54
CA THR A 28 -17.21 2.25 15.05
C THR A 28 -15.71 2.41 15.27
N GLU A 29 -15.26 3.66 15.43
CA GLU A 29 -13.87 3.96 15.83
C GLU A 29 -13.53 3.34 17.19
N GLY A 30 -14.47 3.36 18.15
CA GLY A 30 -14.29 2.74 19.46
C GLY A 30 -14.09 1.22 19.38
N GLN A 31 -14.91 0.52 18.59
CA GLN A 31 -14.79 -0.93 18.40
C GLN A 31 -13.46 -1.31 17.74
N LEU A 32 -12.99 -0.52 16.76
CA LEU A 32 -11.69 -0.76 16.15
C LEU A 32 -10.56 -0.54 17.16
N ARG A 33 -10.66 0.53 17.95
CA ARG A 33 -9.68 0.85 18.99
C ARG A 33 -9.61 -0.21 20.08
N GLU A 34 -10.72 -0.81 20.48
CA GLU A 34 -10.74 -1.95 21.40
C GLU A 34 -9.94 -3.15 20.83
N ILE A 35 -10.05 -3.43 19.54
CA ILE A 35 -9.26 -4.49 18.86
C ILE A 35 -7.77 -4.12 18.78
N GLU A 36 -7.45 -2.83 18.69
CA GLU A 36 -6.06 -2.36 18.67
C GLU A 36 -5.42 -2.42 20.07
N ASP A 37 -6.16 -2.01 21.10
CA ASP A 37 -5.72 -1.93 22.50
C ASP A 37 -5.68 -3.33 23.17
N ASP A 38 -6.64 -4.21 22.87
CA ASP A 38 -6.69 -5.61 23.34
C ASP A 38 -6.81 -6.58 22.14
N PRO A 39 -5.70 -6.84 21.43
CA PRO A 39 -5.73 -7.61 20.19
C PRO A 39 -6.08 -9.07 20.44
N PRO A 40 -7.06 -9.63 19.70
CA PRO A 40 -7.45 -11.03 19.86
C PRO A 40 -6.30 -11.98 19.50
N PRO A 41 -6.27 -13.22 20.04
CA PRO A 41 -5.15 -14.15 19.85
C PRO A 41 -4.77 -14.40 18.39
N TRP A 42 -5.75 -14.43 17.48
CA TRP A 42 -5.48 -14.63 16.04
C TRP A 42 -4.74 -13.45 15.41
N LEU A 43 -4.98 -12.22 15.88
CA LEU A 43 -4.31 -11.03 15.38
C LEU A 43 -2.86 -10.97 15.88
N VAL A 44 -2.65 -11.31 17.16
CA VAL A 44 -1.31 -11.46 17.76
C VAL A 44 -0.52 -12.53 17.00
N GLN A 45 -1.11 -13.70 16.77
CA GLN A 45 -0.45 -14.78 16.03
C GLN A 45 -0.17 -14.39 14.57
N SER A 46 -1.11 -13.72 13.89
CA SER A 46 -0.93 -13.24 12.52
C SER A 46 0.26 -12.28 12.41
N ARG A 47 0.39 -11.35 13.37
CA ARG A 47 1.52 -10.42 13.46
C ARG A 47 2.83 -11.17 13.73
N ALA A 48 2.83 -12.14 14.65
CA ALA A 48 4.01 -12.95 14.96
C ALA A 48 4.48 -13.82 13.77
N ASN A 49 3.56 -14.33 12.97
CA ASN A 49 3.85 -15.17 11.80
C ASN A 49 4.42 -14.39 10.61
N ARG A 50 4.50 -13.06 10.70
CA ARG A 50 4.96 -12.23 9.59
C ARG A 50 6.47 -12.40 9.40
N THR A 51 6.85 -13.24 8.45
CA THR A 51 8.24 -13.43 8.04
C THR A 51 8.71 -12.22 7.22
N GLY A 52 9.29 -11.24 7.91
CA GLY A 52 9.83 -10.01 7.33
C GLY A 52 9.06 -8.75 7.74
N LYS A 53 9.73 -7.59 7.68
CA LYS A 53 9.18 -6.29 8.09
C LYS A 53 8.26 -5.65 7.04
N LYS A 54 7.80 -6.40 6.03
CA LYS A 54 6.98 -5.84 4.95
C LYS A 54 5.54 -5.70 5.43
N PRO A 55 4.93 -4.50 5.33
CA PRO A 55 3.54 -4.31 5.70
C PRO A 55 2.60 -4.99 4.70
N VAL A 56 1.38 -5.32 5.13
CA VAL A 56 0.36 -5.90 4.24
C VAL A 56 -0.18 -4.83 3.28
N TRP A 57 -0.20 -3.59 3.75
CA TRP A 57 -0.62 -2.42 3.00
C TRP A 57 0.54 -1.43 2.86
N VAL A 58 0.58 -0.75 1.73
CA VAL A 58 1.48 0.38 1.49
C VAL A 58 0.66 1.56 0.98
N GLU A 59 1.11 2.76 1.29
CA GLU A 59 0.58 3.99 0.72
C GLU A 59 1.38 4.34 -0.52
N LEU A 60 0.71 4.45 -1.66
CA LEU A 60 1.25 5.05 -2.88
C LEU A 60 0.95 6.54 -2.82
N VAL A 61 1.97 7.38 -2.93
CA VAL A 61 1.80 8.84 -2.94
C VAL A 61 2.35 9.39 -4.25
N CYS A 62 1.53 10.16 -4.94
CA CYS A 62 1.91 10.81 -6.19
C CYS A 62 2.97 11.87 -5.89
N SER A 63 4.14 11.72 -6.50
CA SER A 63 5.28 12.62 -6.30
C SER A 63 5.05 14.02 -6.90
N VAL A 64 3.97 14.20 -7.69
CA VAL A 64 3.62 15.47 -8.32
C VAL A 64 2.53 16.21 -7.54
N CYS A 65 1.37 15.57 -7.32
CA CYS A 65 0.20 16.22 -6.72
C CYS A 65 -0.15 15.76 -5.30
N GLY A 66 0.59 14.80 -4.73
CA GLY A 66 0.34 14.29 -3.37
C GLY A 66 -0.90 13.40 -3.23
N HIS A 67 -1.63 13.10 -4.31
CA HIS A 67 -2.72 12.12 -4.27
C HIS A 67 -2.21 10.78 -3.73
N ALA A 68 -2.99 10.14 -2.85
CA ALA A 68 -2.56 8.93 -2.15
C ALA A 68 -3.58 7.79 -2.31
N GLU A 69 -3.08 6.55 -2.39
CA GLU A 69 -3.88 5.32 -2.38
C GLU A 69 -3.22 4.26 -1.49
N THR A 70 -4.00 3.70 -0.57
CA THR A 70 -3.58 2.52 0.20
C THR A 70 -3.90 1.23 -0.57
N THR A 71 -2.86 0.43 -0.81
CA THR A 71 -3.00 -0.81 -1.60
C THR A 71 -2.06 -1.91 -1.11
N ARG A 72 -2.23 -3.11 -1.62
CA ARG A 72 -1.40 -4.27 -1.26
C ARG A 72 -0.22 -4.37 -2.22
N PRO A 73 1.04 -4.31 -1.73
CA PRO A 73 2.20 -4.41 -2.61
C PRO A 73 2.24 -5.77 -3.27
N LYS A 74 2.58 -5.81 -4.57
CA LYS A 74 2.72 -7.06 -5.31
C LYS A 74 4.17 -7.53 -5.26
N LYS A 75 4.38 -8.85 -5.29
CA LYS A 75 5.73 -9.44 -5.26
C LYS A 75 6.61 -8.98 -6.43
N TRP A 76 6.00 -8.67 -7.58
CA TRP A 76 6.70 -8.26 -8.79
C TRP A 76 7.07 -6.76 -8.81
N TRP A 77 6.56 -5.96 -7.87
CA TRP A 77 6.87 -4.52 -7.84
C TRP A 77 8.37 -4.30 -7.62
N PRO A 78 9.04 -3.51 -8.49
CA PRO A 78 10.42 -3.11 -8.27
C PRO A 78 10.51 -2.06 -7.16
N ARG A 79 11.74 -1.63 -6.86
CA ARG A 79 11.94 -0.40 -6.09
C ARG A 79 11.73 0.79 -7.02
N PHE A 80 10.63 1.50 -6.84
CA PHE A 80 10.33 2.71 -7.62
C PHE A 80 11.26 3.86 -7.23
N THR A 81 11.71 4.62 -8.23
CA THR A 81 12.35 5.92 -8.05
C THR A 81 11.29 6.99 -7.77
N PHE A 82 10.21 6.98 -8.55
CA PHE A 82 9.05 7.83 -8.37
C PHE A 82 7.77 7.05 -8.55
N ILE A 83 6.69 7.61 -8.00
CA ILE A 83 5.33 7.12 -8.18
C ILE A 83 4.48 8.33 -8.57
N SER A 84 3.68 8.23 -9.63
CA SER A 84 2.73 9.27 -10.02
C SER A 84 1.34 8.68 -10.21
N CYS A 85 0.29 9.49 -10.09
CA CYS A 85 -1.03 9.08 -10.54
C CYS A 85 -1.12 9.16 -12.08
N ASP A 86 -2.11 8.48 -12.63
CA ASP A 86 -2.42 8.43 -14.07
C ASP A 86 -2.84 9.77 -14.72
N HIS A 87 -2.95 10.85 -13.94
CA HIS A 87 -3.23 12.19 -14.46
C HIS A 87 -1.95 12.95 -14.84
N HIS A 88 -0.78 12.45 -14.43
CA HIS A 88 0.51 13.09 -14.67
C HIS A 88 1.32 12.32 -15.69
N GLN A 89 2.02 13.08 -16.53
CA GLN A 89 2.91 12.53 -17.54
C GLN A 89 4.32 12.36 -16.97
N PRO A 90 5.16 11.50 -17.56
CA PRO A 90 6.55 11.36 -17.15
C PRO A 90 7.34 12.69 -17.14
N SER A 91 6.94 13.66 -17.95
CA SER A 91 7.54 15.02 -17.99
C SER A 91 7.22 15.88 -16.76
N ASP A 92 6.19 15.53 -15.99
CA ASP A 92 5.83 16.24 -14.75
C ASP A 92 6.74 15.85 -13.57
N LEU A 93 7.51 14.78 -13.73
CA LEU A 93 8.50 14.31 -12.78
C LEU A 93 9.88 14.88 -13.10
N PRO A 94 10.80 14.97 -12.11
CA PRO A 94 12.20 15.27 -12.38
C PRO A 94 12.75 14.34 -13.47
N PRO A 95 13.48 14.84 -14.48
CA PRO A 95 14.06 13.98 -15.50
C PRO A 95 15.07 13.00 -14.88
N PRO A 96 15.28 11.81 -15.49
CA PRO A 96 16.30 10.89 -15.03
C PRO A 96 17.68 11.55 -15.05
N LEU A 97 18.56 11.14 -14.13
CA LEU A 97 19.94 11.61 -14.12
C LEU A 97 20.62 11.30 -15.47
N ARG A 98 21.60 12.13 -15.85
CA ARG A 98 22.38 11.86 -17.08
C ARG A 98 23.01 10.47 -17.01
N GLY A 99 22.84 9.70 -18.08
CA GLY A 99 23.30 8.32 -18.15
C GLY A 99 22.31 7.30 -17.56
N ASN A 100 21.15 7.71 -17.05
CA ASN A 100 20.08 6.79 -16.67
C ASN A 100 18.97 6.75 -17.74
N HIS A 101 18.29 5.62 -17.83
CA HIS A 101 17.00 5.47 -18.51
C HIS A 101 15.86 5.36 -17.48
N ARG A 102 14.68 5.84 -17.85
CA ARG A 102 13.45 5.70 -17.06
C ARG A 102 12.53 4.67 -17.69
N GLU A 103 12.13 3.67 -16.92
CA GLU A 103 11.12 2.68 -17.28
C GLU A 103 9.78 3.00 -16.61
N GLU A 104 8.69 2.81 -17.35
CA GLU A 104 7.32 2.93 -16.87
C GLU A 104 6.78 1.56 -16.42
N ILE A 105 6.24 1.51 -15.21
CA ILE A 105 5.66 0.31 -14.61
C ILE A 105 4.18 0.54 -14.33
N LEU A 106 3.34 -0.05 -15.18
CA LEU A 106 1.88 0.05 -15.10
C LEU A 106 1.28 -0.99 -14.15
N GLY A 107 0.02 -0.79 -13.76
CA GLY A 107 -0.73 -1.74 -12.93
C GLY A 107 -0.30 -1.75 -11.45
N ILE A 108 0.23 -0.63 -10.97
CA ILE A 108 0.48 -0.40 -9.55
C ILE A 108 -0.72 0.35 -8.97
N GLY A 109 -1.27 -0.12 -7.85
CA GLY A 109 -2.52 0.43 -7.31
C GLY A 109 -3.68 0.39 -8.31
N ASN A 110 -4.63 1.31 -8.17
CA ASN A 110 -5.76 1.48 -9.07
C ASN A 110 -5.48 2.54 -10.15
N ARG A 111 -4.86 3.66 -9.76
CA ARG A 111 -4.62 4.82 -10.64
C ARG A 111 -3.18 5.32 -10.60
N PHE A 112 -2.22 4.43 -10.39
CA PHE A 112 -0.81 4.79 -10.23
C PHE A 112 0.09 4.16 -11.29
N VAL A 113 1.18 4.87 -11.55
CA VAL A 113 2.28 4.50 -12.43
C VAL A 113 3.57 4.56 -11.64
N GLY A 114 4.36 3.49 -11.70
CA GLY A 114 5.67 3.41 -11.09
C GLY A 114 6.74 3.81 -12.09
N TRP A 115 7.75 4.54 -11.65
CA TRP A 115 8.87 4.95 -12.48
C TRP A 115 10.16 4.42 -11.88
N VAL A 116 10.96 3.74 -12.70
CA VAL A 116 12.25 3.18 -12.28
C VAL A 116 13.33 3.83 -13.13
N ASP A 117 14.28 4.47 -12.45
CA ASP A 117 15.45 5.06 -13.09
C ASP A 117 16.64 4.13 -12.87
N THR A 118 17.23 3.66 -13.97
CA THR A 118 18.32 2.69 -13.99
C THR A 118 19.46 3.23 -14.86
N PRO A 119 20.74 3.03 -14.49
CA PRO A 119 21.85 3.36 -15.36
C PRO A 119 21.70 2.72 -16.75
N LEU A 120 22.14 3.42 -17.79
CA LEU A 120 22.39 2.82 -19.10
C LEU A 120 23.67 1.99 -18.98
N ASP A 121 23.57 0.71 -19.31
CA ASP A 121 24.73 -0.19 -19.46
C ASP A 121 25.57 0.18 -20.69
#